data_AF-A0A3D1SCW0-F1
#
_entry.id   AF-A0A3D1SCW0-F1
#
_cell.length_a   1.000
_cell.length_b   1.000
_cell.length_c   1.000
_cell.angle_alpha   90.00
_cell.angle_beta   90.00
_cell.angle_gamma   90.00
#
_symmetry.space_group_name_H-M   'P 1'
#
loop_
_entity.id
_entity.type
_entity.pdbx_description
1 polymer ?
#
loop_
_entity_poly.entity_id
_entity_poly.type
_entity_poly.pdbx_seq_one_letter_code
_entity_poly.pdbx_strand_id
1 'polypeptide(L)'
;MVINLTDVKNGNFEAVTREIKSLKFTCGKKILKVIIETCYLTEDEKIKLCKCVTDGGADYIKTSTGFGTAGADIEDIRLFKKY
;
A
#
# COMPACT_ATOMS: atom_id res chain seq x y z
N MET A 1 2.09 -8.80 -0.52
CA MET A 1 1.98 -8.39 -1.94
C MET A 1 2.69 -7.06 -2.14
N VAL A 2 3.02 -6.70 -3.38
CA VAL A 2 3.37 -5.34 -3.80
C VAL A 2 2.21 -4.80 -4.62
N ILE A 3 1.79 -3.56 -4.41
CA ILE A 3 0.70 -2.96 -5.17
C ILE A 3 1.09 -2.73 -6.63
N ASN A 4 0.10 -2.63 -7.52
CA ASN A 4 0.32 -2.13 -8.86
C ASN A 4 0.60 -0.62 -8.86
N LEU A 5 1.87 -0.23 -8.99
CA LEU A 5 2.28 1.17 -9.06
C LEU A 5 1.68 1.91 -10.27
N THR A 6 1.50 1.23 -11.40
CA THR A 6 0.91 1.85 -12.60
C THR A 6 -0.53 2.27 -12.36
N ASP A 7 -1.31 1.47 -11.64
CA ASP A 7 -2.68 1.84 -11.27
C ASP A 7 -2.72 3.05 -10.35
N VAL A 8 -1.77 3.14 -9.40
CA VAL A 8 -1.63 4.33 -8.54
C VAL A 8 -1.31 5.58 -9.37
N LYS A 9 -0.34 5.49 -10.27
CA LYS A 9 0.08 6.61 -11.12
C LYS A 9 -1.01 7.04 -12.11
N ASN A 10 -1.90 6.12 -12.49
CA ASN A 10 -3.07 6.41 -13.32
C ASN A 10 -4.30 6.86 -12.50
N GLY A 11 -4.21 6.91 -11.17
CA GLY A 11 -5.32 7.30 -10.30
C GLY A 11 -6.39 6.22 -10.08
N ASN A 12 -6.14 4.98 -10.50
CA ASN A 12 -7.05 3.84 -10.38
C ASN A 12 -7.02 3.19 -8.98
N PHE A 13 -7.27 3.98 -7.93
CA PHE A 13 -7.25 3.51 -6.53
C PHE A 13 -8.30 2.43 -6.23
N GLU A 14 -9.42 2.42 -6.96
CA GLU A 14 -10.43 1.36 -6.87
C GLU A 14 -9.89 0.00 -7.33
N ALA A 15 -9.06 -0.01 -8.38
CA ALA A 15 -8.44 -1.24 -8.88
C ALA A 15 -7.46 -1.80 -7.84
N VAL A 16 -6.61 -0.94 -7.27
CA VAL A 16 -5.68 -1.30 -6.19
C VAL A 16 -6.42 -1.88 -4.98
N THR A 17 -7.49 -1.22 -4.53
CA THR A 17 -8.29 -1.70 -3.39
C THR A 17 -8.94 -3.06 -3.68
N ARG A 18 -9.45 -3.26 -4.89
CA ARG A 18 -10.07 -4.53 -5.32
C ARG A 18 -9.07 -5.67 -5.37
N GLU A 19 -7.85 -5.41 -5.84
CA GLU A 19 -6.76 -6.39 -5.84
C GLU A 19 -6.41 -6.82 -4.41
N ILE A 20 -6.20 -5.86 -3.51
CA ILE A 20 -5.89 -6.13 -2.09
C ILE A 20 -7.02 -6.97 -1.46
N LYS A 21 -8.29 -6.59 -1.68
CA LYS A 21 -9.46 -7.30 -1.15
C LYS A 21 -9.54 -8.74 -1.66
N SER A 22 -9.27 -8.95 -2.94
CA SER A 22 -9.27 -10.28 -3.54
C SER A 22 -8.17 -11.15 -2.93
N LEU A 23 -6.97 -10.60 -2.75
CA LEU A 23 -5.86 -11.30 -2.11
C LEU A 23 -6.11 -11.57 -0.62
N LYS A 24 -6.75 -10.64 0.10
CA LYS A 24 -7.14 -10.86 1.50
C LYS A 24 -8.14 -12.01 1.61
N PHE A 25 -9.15 -12.05 0.74
CA PHE A 25 -10.10 -13.16 0.67
C PHE A 25 -9.39 -14.50 0.46
N THR A 26 -8.44 -14.57 -0.48
CA THR A 26 -7.63 -15.78 -0.73
C THR A 26 -6.71 -16.13 0.45
N CYS A 27 -6.16 -15.14 1.16
CA CYS A 27 -5.30 -15.36 2.33
C CYS A 27 -6.08 -15.93 3.54
N GLY A 28 -7.40 -15.69 3.61
CA GLY A 28 -8.24 -16.10 4.73
C GLY A 28 -7.74 -15.54 6.06
N LYS A 29 -7.40 -16.43 6.99
CA LYS A 29 -6.91 -16.07 8.35
C LYS A 29 -5.43 -15.66 8.39
N LYS A 30 -4.68 -15.79 7.29
CA LYS A 30 -3.25 -15.41 7.27
C LYS A 30 -3.11 -13.89 7.24
N ILE A 31 -1.99 -13.42 7.80
CA ILE A 31 -1.59 -12.01 7.79
C ILE A 31 -1.17 -11.61 6.38
N LEU A 32 -1.86 -10.63 5.81
CA LEU A 32 -1.54 -9.97 4.55
C LEU A 32 -0.83 -8.63 4.84
N LYS A 33 0.41 -8.52 4.37
CA LYS A 33 1.16 -7.25 4.35
C LYS A 33 1.20 -6.72 2.91
N VAL A 34 0.90 -5.43 2.74
CA VAL A 34 0.86 -4.75 1.44
C VAL A 34 2.00 -3.75 1.36
N ILE A 35 2.92 -3.96 0.41
CA ILE A 35 4.05 -3.06 0.13
C ILE A 35 3.60 -2.01 -0.88
N ILE A 36 3.79 -0.73 -0.57
CA ILE A 36 3.37 0.38 -1.45
C ILE A 36 4.51 1.00 -2.29
N GLU A 37 5.76 0.70 -1.94
CA GLU A 37 6.97 1.25 -2.55
C GLU A 37 7.06 2.78 -2.49
N THR A 38 7.23 3.29 -1.26
CA THR A 38 7.15 4.73 -0.94
C THR A 38 8.08 5.63 -1.74
N CYS A 39 9.24 5.13 -2.21
CA CYS A 39 10.22 5.93 -2.95
C CYS A 39 9.72 6.42 -4.31
N TYR A 40 8.61 5.86 -4.83
CA TYR A 40 8.01 6.28 -6.09
C TYR A 40 6.73 7.10 -5.92
N LEU A 41 6.30 7.36 -4.67
CA LEU A 41 4.98 7.92 -4.39
C LEU A 41 5.05 9.34 -3.84
N THR A 42 4.09 10.16 -4.26
CA THR A 42 3.84 11.47 -3.61
C THR A 42 3.15 11.27 -2.26
N GLU A 43 3.12 12.32 -1.44
CA GLU A 43 2.42 12.29 -0.15
C GLU A 43 0.92 11.96 -0.32
N ASP A 44 0.25 12.61 -1.29
CA ASP A 44 -1.17 12.37 -1.58
C ASP A 44 -1.45 10.92 -2.01
N GLU A 45 -0.56 10.33 -2.82
CA GLU A 45 -0.67 8.92 -3.22
C GLU A 45 -0.51 7.99 -2.02
N LYS A 46 0.45 8.26 -1.13
CA LYS A 46 0.65 7.50 0.11
C LYS A 46 -0.59 7.55 1.00
N ILE A 47 -1.21 8.74 1.16
CA ILE A 47 -2.45 8.91 1.95
C ILE A 47 -3.60 8.09 1.33
N LYS A 48 -3.80 8.19 0.01
CA LYS A 48 -4.83 7.40 -0.69
C LYS A 48 -4.59 5.90 -0.54
N LEU A 49 -3.34 5.47 -0.54
CA LEU A 49 -2.98 4.06 -0.36
C LEU A 49 -3.19 3.56 1.08
N CYS A 50 -3.02 4.39 2.10
CA CYS A 50 -3.41 4.03 3.48
C CYS A 50 -4.90 3.66 3.52
N LYS A 51 -5.74 4.43 2.84
CA LYS A 51 -7.16 4.12 2.67
C LYS A 51 -7.39 2.84 1.87
N CYS A 52 -6.73 2.66 0.72
CA CYS A 52 -6.87 1.45 -0.10
C CYS A 52 -6.50 0.16 0.65
N VAL A 53 -5.41 0.21 1.43
CA VAL A 53 -4.92 -0.93 2.23
C VAL A 53 -5.92 -1.27 3.34
N THR A 54 -6.45 -0.24 4.01
CA THR A 54 -7.46 -0.39 5.06
C THR A 54 -8.77 -0.94 4.50
N ASP A 55 -9.30 -0.34 3.44
CA ASP A 55 -10.55 -0.76 2.78
C ASP A 55 -10.43 -2.15 2.14
N GLY A 56 -9.22 -2.51 1.69
CA GLY A 56 -8.87 -3.83 1.18
C GLY A 56 -8.79 -4.91 2.28
N GLY A 57 -8.82 -4.52 3.55
CA GLY A 57 -8.80 -5.43 4.70
C GLY A 57 -7.43 -6.09 4.97
N ALA A 58 -6.34 -5.48 4.49
CA ALA A 58 -5.00 -5.96 4.79
C ALA A 58 -4.64 -5.69 6.26
N ASP A 59 -3.77 -6.53 6.82
CA ASP A 59 -3.40 -6.46 8.24
C ASP A 59 -2.25 -5.47 8.49
N TYR A 60 -1.42 -5.22 7.47
CA TYR A 60 -0.31 -4.27 7.54
C TYR A 60 -0.09 -3.55 6.21
N ILE A 61 0.25 -2.26 6.32
CA ILE A 61 0.95 -1.51 5.28
C ILE A 61 2.46 -1.63 5.51
N LYS A 62 3.23 -1.81 4.44
CA LYS A 62 4.69 -1.90 4.43
C LYS A 62 5.23 -0.86 3.45
N THR A 63 6.31 -0.18 3.84
CA THR A 63 6.90 0.92 3.06
C THR A 63 7.44 0.44 1.71
N SER A 64 8.47 -0.39 1.71
CA SER A 64 9.31 -0.64 0.53
C SER A 64 9.65 -2.11 0.33
N THR A 65 9.99 -2.49 -0.90
CA THR A 65 10.50 -3.85 -1.18
C THR A 65 11.96 -4.01 -0.75
N GLY A 66 12.73 -2.92 -0.77
CA GLY A 66 14.18 -2.91 -0.60
C GLY A 66 14.97 -2.91 -1.92
N PHE A 67 14.29 -2.90 -3.07
CA PHE A 67 14.91 -2.86 -4.41
C PHE A 67 14.77 -1.49 -5.11
N GLY A 68 14.00 -0.57 -4.52
CA GLY A 68 13.83 0.80 -5.01
C GLY A 68 15.03 1.71 -4.66
N THR A 69 14.91 3.00 -4.98
CA THR A 69 15.96 4.00 -4.75
C THR A 69 16.07 4.44 -3.29
N ALA A 70 15.05 4.20 -2.48
CA ALA A 70 15.04 4.49 -1.05
C ALA A 70 14.17 3.48 -0.28
N GLY A 71 14.44 3.37 1.03
CA GLY A 71 13.72 2.47 1.95
C GLY A 71 12.70 3.21 2.82
N ALA A 72 12.54 2.74 4.05
CA ALA A 72 11.66 3.38 5.02
C ALA A 72 12.22 4.73 5.50
N ASP A 73 11.37 5.75 5.54
CA ASP A 73 11.62 7.04 6.20
C ASP A 73 10.69 7.19 7.41
N ILE A 74 11.14 7.90 8.45
CA ILE A 74 10.33 8.14 9.65
C ILE A 74 9.07 8.95 9.34
N GLU A 75 9.10 9.85 8.36
CA GLU A 75 7.93 10.64 7.99
C GLU A 75 6.86 9.80 7.30
N ASP A 76 7.26 8.81 6.48
CA ASP A 76 6.31 7.84 5.91
C ASP A 76 5.61 7.03 7.00
N ILE A 77 6.34 6.63 8.05
CA ILE A 77 5.75 5.90 9.18
C ILE A 77 4.79 6.78 9.97
N ARG A 78 5.11 8.06 10.20
CA ARG A 78 4.20 9.00 10.86
C ARG A 78 2.94 9.25 10.03
N LEU A 79 3.08 9.35 8.71
CA LEU A 79 1.96 9.48 7.79
C LEU A 79 1.05 8.25 7.86
N PHE A 80 1.58 7.03 7.77
CA PHE A 80 0.79 5.79 7.86
C PHE A 80 0.11 5.62 9.22
N LYS A 81 0.68 6.15 10.29
CA LYS A 81 0.03 6.13 11.61
C LYS A 81 -1.14 7.11 11.68
N LYS A 82 -1.08 8.21 10.94
CA LYS A 82 -2.07 9.28 10.95
C LYS A 82 -3.30 8.96 10.09
N TYR A 83 -3.12 8.25 8.97
CA TYR A 83 -4.14 7.94 7.97
C TYR A 83 -4.39 6.44 7.85
#